data_AF-A0A8S3XPU0-F1
#
_entry.id   AF-A0A8S3XPU0-F1
#
_cell.length_a   1.000
_cell.length_b   1.000
_cell.length_c   1.000
_cell.angle_alpha   90.00
_cell.angle_beta   90.00
_cell.angle_gamma   90.00
#
_symmetry.space_group_name_H-M   'P 1'
#
loop_
_entity.id
_entity.type
_entity.pdbx_description
1 polymer ?
#
loop_
_entity_poly.entity_id
_entity_poly.type
_entity_poly.pdbx_seq_one_letter_code
_entity_poly.pdbx_strand_id
1 'polypeptide(L)'
;LPSYKLSKSLKVIDSTHGELDISFQLADPVGRVIVADYKKPENAHRHTATLNGDYRFCFDNSFSTFSQKTVFFDLMVETEDSPYKDYDDDKEMEIAGNSAETYMMKVKDISESVARVKDHVSAARRLQELLSAHEARDRNLAEEMCSRVMKWSLWQIAVMLIVGITQVVFVKSLFQEPSSRSLKKLVPNFLSQ
;
A
#
# COMPACT_ATOMS: atom_id res chain seq x y z
N LEU A 1 2.67 -36.88 -7.20
CA LEU A 1 1.65 -35.95 -6.69
C LEU A 1 1.94 -34.60 -7.32
N PRO A 2 0.94 -33.81 -7.77
CA PRO A 2 1.21 -32.46 -8.23
C PRO A 2 1.85 -31.67 -7.09
N SER A 3 3.06 -31.17 -7.32
CA SER A 3 3.84 -30.43 -6.33
C SER A 3 3.54 -28.94 -6.50
N TYR A 4 2.61 -28.39 -5.73
CA TYR A 4 2.35 -26.94 -5.77
C TYR A 4 3.48 -26.21 -5.04
N LYS A 5 4.04 -25.15 -5.64
CA LYS A 5 5.02 -24.28 -4.99
C LYS A 5 4.35 -22.96 -4.63
N LEU A 6 4.31 -22.69 -3.33
CA LEU A 6 3.78 -21.49 -2.74
C LEU A 6 4.96 -20.52 -2.54
N SER A 7 4.99 -19.43 -3.29
CA SER A 7 5.96 -18.36 -3.13
C SER A 7 5.25 -17.14 -2.53
N LYS A 8 5.82 -16.57 -1.48
CA LYS A 8 5.26 -15.39 -0.81
C LYS A 8 6.35 -14.36 -0.56
N SER A 9 6.04 -13.09 -0.78
CA SER A 9 6.83 -11.95 -0.32
C SER A 9 5.98 -10.99 0.50
N LEU A 10 6.58 -10.30 1.46
CA LEU A 10 5.91 -9.26 2.25
C LEU A 10 6.88 -8.16 2.62
N LYS A 11 6.34 -6.95 2.66
CA LYS A 11 7.04 -5.74 3.08
C LYS A 11 6.08 -4.79 3.78
N VAL A 12 6.49 -4.25 4.91
CA VAL A 12 5.76 -3.16 5.59
C VAL A 12 6.05 -1.84 4.86
N ILE A 13 5.00 -1.16 4.38
CA ILE A 13 5.10 0.06 3.57
C ILE A 13 5.12 1.30 4.45
N ASP A 14 4.22 1.37 5.43
CA ASP A 14 4.08 2.52 6.32
C ASP A 14 3.61 2.09 7.72
N SER A 15 3.93 2.92 8.71
CA SER A 15 3.43 2.79 10.08
C SER A 15 3.12 4.18 10.62
N THR A 16 1.91 4.37 11.14
CA THR A 16 1.48 5.68 11.67
C THR A 16 2.34 6.12 12.86
N HIS A 17 2.72 5.16 13.72
CA HIS A 17 3.63 5.32 14.86
C HIS A 17 4.40 4.01 15.09
N GLY A 18 5.60 4.03 15.69
CA GLY A 18 6.35 2.81 16.04
C GLY A 18 7.16 2.15 14.92
N GLU A 19 7.65 0.93 15.17
CA GLU A 19 8.57 0.19 14.30
C GLU A 19 7.85 -0.39 13.06
N LEU A 20 8.60 -0.58 11.96
CA LEU A 20 8.09 -1.19 10.74
C LEU A 20 8.21 -2.71 10.83
N ASP A 21 7.44 -3.34 11.70
CA ASP A 21 7.53 -4.78 11.97
C ASP A 21 6.15 -5.46 11.90
N ILE A 22 6.11 -6.71 11.44
CA ILE A 22 4.91 -7.56 11.53
C ILE A 22 5.29 -9.01 11.79
N SER A 23 4.43 -9.74 12.50
CA SER A 23 4.60 -11.17 12.69
C SER A 23 3.81 -11.92 11.63
N PHE A 24 4.41 -12.94 11.03
CA PHE A 24 3.84 -13.73 9.96
C PHE A 24 3.83 -15.21 10.33
N GLN A 25 2.74 -15.91 10.03
CA GLN A 25 2.65 -17.35 10.22
C GLN A 25 1.97 -18.00 9.00
N LEU A 26 2.50 -19.13 8.57
CA LEU A 26 1.92 -19.99 7.54
C LEU A 26 1.54 -21.31 8.18
N ALA A 27 0.27 -21.68 8.07
CA ALA A 27 -0.25 -22.97 8.53
C ALA A 27 -0.65 -23.87 7.36
N ASP A 28 -0.41 -25.16 7.52
CA ASP A 28 -0.86 -26.21 6.60
C ASP A 28 -2.37 -26.50 6.77
N PRO A 29 -2.97 -27.31 5.88
CA PRO A 29 -4.39 -27.66 5.94
C PRO A 29 -4.81 -28.43 7.21
N VAL A 30 -3.84 -28.98 7.94
CA VAL A 30 -4.05 -29.71 9.21
C VAL A 30 -3.94 -28.75 10.40
N GLY A 31 -3.64 -27.47 10.17
CA GLY A 31 -3.51 -26.43 11.18
C GLY A 31 -2.13 -26.38 11.85
N ARG A 32 -1.12 -27.06 11.31
CA ARG A 32 0.26 -27.01 11.82
C ARG A 32 0.97 -25.82 11.20
N VAL A 33 1.65 -25.03 12.05
CA VAL A 33 2.45 -23.90 11.59
C VAL A 33 3.74 -24.43 10.97
N ILE A 34 3.93 -24.16 9.67
CA ILE A 34 5.09 -24.58 8.88
C ILE A 34 6.15 -23.49 8.75
N VAL A 35 5.74 -22.22 8.79
CA VAL A 35 6.65 -21.06 8.81
C VAL A 35 6.14 -20.04 9.81
N ALA A 36 7.03 -19.49 10.62
CA ALA A 36 6.71 -18.41 11.55
C ALA A 36 7.86 -17.42 11.60
N ASP A 37 7.56 -16.16 11.34
CA ASP A 37 8.47 -15.04 11.52
C ASP A 37 7.90 -14.08 12.56
N TYR A 38 8.77 -13.59 13.43
CA TYR A 38 8.42 -12.65 14.47
C TYR A 38 9.04 -11.29 14.19
N LYS A 39 8.21 -10.24 14.21
CA LYS A 39 8.61 -8.83 14.09
C LYS A 39 9.63 -8.57 12.98
N LYS A 40 9.26 -8.84 11.73
CA LYS A 40 10.09 -8.58 10.56
C LYS A 40 9.52 -7.45 9.69
N PRO A 41 10.37 -6.54 9.18
CA PRO A 41 9.95 -5.49 8.24
C PRO A 41 9.66 -6.04 6.84
N GLU A 42 10.40 -7.08 6.45
CA GLU A 42 10.32 -7.70 5.14
C GLU A 42 10.66 -9.19 5.29
N ASN A 43 9.94 -10.05 4.59
CA ASN A 43 10.24 -11.48 4.52
C ASN A 43 9.69 -12.10 3.22
N ALA A 44 10.47 -13.02 2.65
CA ALA A 44 10.07 -13.81 1.50
C ALA A 44 10.33 -15.28 1.78
N HIS A 45 9.34 -16.13 1.51
CA HIS A 45 9.40 -17.57 1.74
C HIS A 45 8.85 -18.31 0.55
N ARG A 46 9.52 -19.41 0.20
CA ARG A 46 9.03 -20.35 -0.81
C ARG A 46 8.88 -21.72 -0.16
N HIS A 47 7.67 -22.27 -0.24
CA HIS A 47 7.32 -23.54 0.35
C HIS A 47 6.72 -24.48 -0.70
N THR A 48 7.03 -25.76 -0.62
CA THR A 48 6.41 -26.77 -1.49
C THR A 48 5.29 -27.45 -0.74
N ALA A 49 4.06 -27.29 -1.23
CA ALA A 49 2.88 -27.88 -0.64
C ALA A 49 2.99 -29.40 -0.67
N THR A 50 3.07 -30.02 0.51
CA THR A 50 3.16 -31.47 0.67
C THR A 50 1.77 -32.10 0.76
N LEU A 51 0.81 -31.35 1.30
CA LEU A 51 -0.58 -31.76 1.47
C LEU A 51 -1.48 -30.93 0.56
N ASN A 52 -2.51 -31.57 0.03
CA ASN A 52 -3.59 -30.90 -0.69
C ASN A 52 -4.58 -30.33 0.32
N GLY A 53 -5.00 -29.08 0.11
CA GLY A 53 -5.99 -28.40 0.94
C GLY A 53 -5.63 -26.93 1.15
N ASP A 54 -6.30 -26.30 2.10
CA ASP A 54 -6.23 -24.85 2.29
C ASP A 54 -5.05 -24.47 3.20
N TYR A 55 -4.14 -23.67 2.67
CA TYR A 55 -3.05 -23.08 3.44
C TYR A 55 -3.48 -21.71 3.96
N ARG A 56 -3.14 -21.42 5.22
CA ARG A 56 -3.53 -20.16 5.87
C ARG A 56 -2.31 -19.28 6.09
N PHE A 57 -2.38 -18.06 5.56
CA PHE A 57 -1.41 -17.00 5.76
C PHE A 57 -1.94 -16.02 6.80
N CYS A 58 -1.26 -15.91 7.94
CA CYS A 58 -1.65 -15.06 9.05
C CYS A 58 -0.64 -13.92 9.21
N PHE A 59 -1.16 -12.70 9.31
CA PHE A 59 -0.39 -11.50 9.63
C PHE A 59 -0.90 -10.95 10.95
N ASP A 60 -0.01 -10.88 11.95
CA ASP A 60 -0.37 -10.49 13.31
C ASP A 60 0.32 -9.18 13.68
N ASN A 61 -0.50 -8.20 14.09
CA ASN A 61 -0.10 -6.89 14.58
C ASN A 61 -0.50 -6.67 16.06
N SER A 62 -0.86 -7.72 16.80
CA SER A 62 -1.37 -7.61 18.18
C SER A 62 -0.36 -6.97 19.15
N PHE A 63 0.94 -7.00 18.82
CA PHE A 63 1.99 -6.39 19.64
C PHE A 63 2.10 -4.87 19.50
N SER A 64 1.54 -4.28 18.43
CA SER A 64 1.53 -2.82 18.18
C SER A 64 0.10 -2.29 18.17
N THR A 65 -0.66 -2.54 19.24
CA THR A 65 -2.09 -2.16 19.38
C THR A 65 -2.37 -0.67 19.20
N PHE A 66 -1.37 0.19 19.44
CA PHE A 66 -1.49 1.63 19.28
C PHE A 66 -1.17 2.12 17.85
N SER A 67 -0.63 1.27 16.99
CA SER A 67 -0.07 1.68 15.70
C SER A 67 -0.58 0.84 14.53
N GLN A 68 -1.23 1.51 13.58
CA GLN A 68 -1.65 0.91 12.33
C GLN A 68 -0.45 0.75 11.39
N LYS A 69 -0.36 -0.40 10.72
CA LYS A 69 0.69 -0.72 9.74
C LYS A 69 0.07 -1.07 8.41
N THR A 70 0.63 -0.53 7.33
CA THR A 70 0.26 -0.86 5.95
C THR A 70 1.25 -1.88 5.43
N VAL A 71 0.75 -3.05 5.01
CA VAL A 71 1.59 -4.18 4.59
C VAL A 71 1.29 -4.54 3.15
N PHE A 72 2.35 -4.60 2.34
CA PHE A 72 2.31 -5.20 1.02
C PHE A 72 2.63 -6.68 1.13
N PHE A 73 1.85 -7.52 0.48
CA PHE A 73 2.17 -8.93 0.32
C PHE A 73 1.87 -9.36 -1.11
N ASP A 74 2.66 -10.31 -1.58
CA ASP A 74 2.52 -10.92 -2.89
C ASP A 74 2.59 -12.43 -2.72
N LEU A 75 1.70 -13.15 -3.40
CA LEU A 75 1.42 -14.56 -3.19
C LEU A 75 1.27 -15.23 -4.56
N MET A 76 2.19 -16.14 -4.87
CA MET A 76 2.25 -16.85 -6.13
C MET A 76 2.14 -18.36 -5.90
N VAL A 77 1.26 -19.00 -6.65
CA VAL A 77 1.09 -20.46 -6.62
C VAL A 77 1.51 -21.03 -7.97
N GLU A 78 2.63 -21.75 -8.00
CA GLU A 78 3.11 -22.44 -9.20
C GLU A 78 2.67 -23.90 -9.17
N THR A 79 2.14 -24.38 -10.30
CA THR A 79 1.83 -25.81 -10.53
C THR A 79 2.75 -26.33 -11.63
N GLU A 80 3.27 -27.56 -11.49
CA GLU A 80 4.17 -28.16 -12.51
C GLU A 80 3.45 -28.49 -13.82
N ASP A 81 2.11 -28.57 -13.80
CA ASP A 81 1.26 -28.79 -14.96
C ASP A 81 0.58 -27.49 -15.43
N SER A 82 1.11 -26.91 -16.52
CA SER A 82 0.51 -25.85 -17.35
C SER A 82 0.49 -24.41 -16.79
N PRO A 83 0.80 -23.40 -17.64
CA PRO A 83 0.83 -22.00 -17.25
C PRO A 83 -0.60 -21.48 -17.03
N TYR A 84 -0.76 -20.59 -16.04
CA TYR A 84 -1.95 -19.78 -15.84
C TYR A 84 -3.19 -20.50 -15.28
N LYS A 85 -3.22 -20.70 -13.97
CA LYS A 85 -4.46 -20.53 -13.20
C LYS A 85 -4.33 -19.30 -12.34
N ASP A 86 -4.83 -18.22 -12.92
CA ASP A 86 -5.08 -16.95 -12.25
C ASP A 86 -6.24 -17.19 -11.27
N TYR A 87 -5.91 -17.28 -9.99
CA TYR A 87 -6.88 -17.22 -8.90
C TYR A 87 -7.02 -15.75 -8.52
N ASP A 88 -7.74 -15.00 -9.35
CA ASP A 88 -8.16 -13.63 -9.02
C ASP A 88 -9.47 -13.26 -9.74
N ASP A 89 -10.39 -14.24 -9.84
CA ASP A 89 -11.75 -14.05 -10.38
C ASP A 89 -12.80 -14.74 -9.49
N ASP A 90 -12.62 -14.64 -8.17
CA ASP A 90 -13.55 -15.18 -7.17
C ASP A 90 -14.06 -14.10 -6.19
N LYS A 91 -14.07 -12.84 -6.63
CA LYS A 91 -14.75 -11.75 -5.92
C LYS A 91 -15.95 -11.13 -6.66
N GLU A 92 -16.51 -11.81 -7.67
CA GLU A 92 -17.76 -11.38 -8.33
C GLU A 92 -18.70 -12.54 -8.71
N MET A 93 -18.91 -13.51 -7.80
CA MET A 93 -19.92 -14.56 -7.99
C MET A 93 -21.12 -14.40 -7.04
N GLU A 94 -22.10 -13.62 -7.46
CA GLU A 94 -23.55 -13.87 -7.32
C GLU A 94 -24.24 -12.90 -8.30
N ILE A 95 -24.71 -13.33 -9.49
CA ILE A 95 -26.14 -13.51 -9.79
C ILE A 95 -26.30 -13.90 -11.29
N ALA A 96 -27.19 -14.88 -11.54
CA ALA A 96 -27.83 -15.26 -12.82
C ALA A 96 -26.93 -15.95 -13.88
N GLY A 97 -27.22 -17.13 -14.42
CA GLY A 97 -28.50 -17.83 -14.63
C GLY A 97 -28.73 -18.02 -16.14
N ASN A 98 -28.48 -19.23 -16.66
CA ASN A 98 -28.87 -19.77 -17.98
C ASN A 98 -28.60 -18.92 -19.26
N SER A 99 -27.54 -19.21 -20.02
CA SER A 99 -27.51 -19.00 -21.50
C SER A 99 -26.28 -19.56 -22.25
N ALA A 100 -25.62 -20.62 -21.76
CA ALA A 100 -24.30 -21.03 -22.28
C ALA A 100 -24.27 -21.88 -23.57
N GLU A 101 -25.41 -22.23 -24.19
CA GLU A 101 -25.39 -23.25 -25.26
C GLU A 101 -25.31 -22.72 -26.71
N THR A 102 -25.41 -21.40 -26.95
CA THR A 102 -25.53 -20.89 -28.35
C THR A 102 -24.22 -20.40 -28.98
N TYR A 103 -23.12 -20.26 -28.24
CA TYR A 103 -21.92 -19.56 -28.74
C TYR A 103 -20.81 -20.45 -29.33
N MET A 104 -20.99 -21.78 -29.38
CA MET A 104 -19.88 -22.70 -29.70
C MET A 104 -19.66 -23.02 -31.18
N MET A 105 -20.56 -22.64 -32.11
CA MET A 105 -20.49 -23.14 -33.50
C MET A 105 -19.84 -22.19 -34.53
N LYS A 106 -19.63 -20.89 -34.23
CA LYS A 106 -19.14 -19.91 -35.21
C LYS A 106 -17.71 -19.37 -35.02
N VAL A 107 -16.93 -19.95 -34.10
CA VAL A 107 -15.59 -19.41 -33.74
C VAL A 107 -14.42 -20.22 -34.35
N LYS A 108 -14.69 -21.40 -34.93
CA LYS A 108 -13.63 -22.36 -35.29
C LYS A 108 -12.69 -21.87 -36.42
N ASP A 109 -13.18 -21.16 -37.43
CA ASP A 109 -12.37 -20.71 -38.57
C ASP A 109 -11.72 -19.31 -38.44
N ILE A 110 -12.06 -18.55 -37.40
CA ILE A 110 -11.40 -17.26 -37.06
C ILE A 110 -10.28 -17.48 -36.01
N SER A 111 -10.25 -18.67 -35.39
CA SER A 111 -9.46 -18.95 -34.19
C SER A 111 -7.94 -19.02 -34.42
N GLU A 112 -7.47 -19.39 -35.62
CA GLU A 112 -6.04 -19.66 -35.84
C GLU A 112 -5.19 -18.37 -35.99
N SER A 113 -5.75 -17.34 -36.63
CA SER A 113 -5.12 -16.02 -36.75
C SER A 113 -5.37 -15.14 -35.52
N VAL A 114 -6.52 -15.30 -34.85
CA VAL A 114 -6.82 -14.64 -33.59
C VAL A 114 -6.04 -15.24 -32.42
N ALA A 115 -5.71 -16.53 -32.41
CA ALA A 115 -4.91 -17.14 -31.33
C ALA A 115 -3.53 -16.49 -31.18
N ARG A 116 -2.81 -16.26 -32.29
CA ARG A 116 -1.49 -15.62 -32.26
C ARG A 116 -1.56 -14.15 -31.82
N VAL A 117 -2.58 -13.42 -32.25
CA VAL A 117 -2.80 -12.03 -31.81
C VAL A 117 -3.27 -11.99 -30.36
N LYS A 118 -4.12 -12.94 -29.94
CA LYS A 118 -4.63 -13.08 -28.58
C LYS A 118 -3.53 -13.43 -27.59
N ASP A 119 -2.53 -14.21 -27.95
CA ASP A 119 -1.40 -14.50 -27.06
C ASP A 119 -0.53 -13.25 -26.82
N HIS A 120 -0.25 -12.47 -27.86
CA HIS A 120 0.49 -11.20 -27.70
C HIS A 120 -0.35 -10.11 -27.02
N VAL A 121 -1.64 -10.01 -27.31
CA VAL A 121 -2.56 -9.04 -26.70
C VAL A 121 -2.91 -9.43 -25.26
N SER A 122 -3.00 -10.71 -24.93
CA SER A 122 -3.21 -11.17 -23.54
C SER A 122 -1.97 -10.95 -22.69
N ALA A 123 -0.76 -11.18 -23.23
CA ALA A 123 0.48 -10.82 -22.56
C ALA A 123 0.58 -9.31 -22.32
N ALA A 124 0.24 -8.49 -23.33
CA ALA A 124 0.21 -7.03 -23.18
C ALA A 124 -0.85 -6.56 -22.19
N ARG A 125 -2.03 -7.18 -22.18
CA ARG A 125 -3.13 -6.86 -21.26
C ARG A 125 -2.80 -7.21 -19.80
N ARG A 126 -2.14 -8.35 -19.58
CA ARG A 126 -1.61 -8.74 -18.26
C ARG A 126 -0.54 -7.77 -17.77
N LEU A 127 0.36 -7.34 -18.66
CA LEU A 127 1.33 -6.31 -18.34
C LEU A 127 0.64 -4.98 -17.98
N GLN A 128 -0.41 -4.62 -18.72
CA GLN A 128 -1.19 -3.41 -18.49
C GLN A 128 -1.98 -3.47 -17.17
N GLU A 129 -2.52 -4.62 -16.79
CA GLU A 129 -3.20 -4.83 -15.50
C GLU A 129 -2.21 -4.75 -14.33
N LEU A 130 -1.05 -5.42 -14.44
CA LEU A 130 0.03 -5.31 -13.46
C LEU A 130 0.55 -3.86 -13.33
N LEU A 131 0.73 -3.17 -14.45
CA LEU A 131 1.15 -1.77 -14.46
C LEU A 131 0.07 -0.85 -13.88
N SER A 132 -1.21 -1.11 -14.13
CA SER A 132 -2.32 -0.31 -13.59
C SER A 132 -2.45 -0.49 -12.07
N ALA A 133 -2.25 -1.70 -11.57
CA ALA A 133 -2.20 -1.98 -10.13
C ALA A 133 -1.00 -1.28 -9.47
N HIS A 134 0.16 -1.27 -10.14
CA HIS A 134 1.35 -0.55 -9.66
C HIS A 134 1.16 0.97 -9.70
N GLU A 135 0.57 1.51 -10.77
CA GLU A 135 0.30 2.95 -10.96
C GLU A 135 -0.71 3.47 -9.94
N ALA A 136 -1.80 2.74 -9.68
CA ALA A 136 -2.79 3.10 -8.67
C ALA A 136 -2.16 3.18 -7.26
N ARG A 137 -1.24 2.27 -6.94
CA ARG A 137 -0.50 2.26 -5.67
C ARG A 137 0.49 3.43 -5.57
N ASP A 138 1.26 3.67 -6.62
CA ASP A 138 2.24 4.76 -6.66
C ASP A 138 1.56 6.13 -6.54
N ARG A 139 0.35 6.27 -7.11
CA ARG A 139 -0.47 7.47 -6.97
C ARG A 139 -0.90 7.72 -5.52
N ASN A 140 -1.35 6.69 -4.81
CA ASN A 140 -1.77 6.82 -3.41
C ASN A 140 -0.61 7.22 -2.48
N LEU A 141 0.59 6.65 -2.70
CA LEU A 141 1.79 7.02 -1.95
C LEU A 141 2.21 8.48 -2.22
N ALA A 142 2.12 8.91 -3.48
CA ALA A 142 2.44 10.28 -3.87
C ALA A 142 1.47 11.31 -3.26
N GLU A 143 0.18 11.00 -3.20
CA GLU A 143 -0.84 11.89 -2.60
C GLU A 143 -0.61 12.12 -1.11
N GLU A 144 -0.26 11.07 -0.35
CA GLU A 144 0.03 11.21 1.08
C GLU A 144 1.28 12.05 1.35
N MET A 145 2.37 11.79 0.62
CA MET A 145 3.61 12.56 0.74
C MET A 145 3.40 14.03 0.37
N CYS A 146 2.72 14.29 -0.74
CA CYS A 146 2.41 15.64 -1.19
C CYS A 146 1.58 16.40 -0.16
N SER A 147 0.54 15.78 0.41
CA SER A 147 -0.31 16.42 1.43
C SER A 147 0.44 16.76 2.72
N ARG A 148 1.28 15.84 3.23
CA ARG A 148 2.09 16.10 4.43
C ARG A 148 3.10 17.23 4.19
N VAL A 149 3.81 17.19 3.06
CA VAL A 149 4.81 18.21 2.69
C VAL A 149 4.15 19.57 2.44
N MET A 150 3.01 19.61 1.75
CA MET A 150 2.28 20.85 1.44
C MET A 150 1.73 21.52 2.71
N LYS A 151 1.24 20.75 3.67
CA LYS A 151 0.81 21.29 4.98
C LYS A 151 1.99 21.90 5.75
N TRP A 152 3.15 21.22 5.76
CA TRP A 152 4.33 21.71 6.46
C TRP A 152 4.91 22.97 5.80
N SER A 153 4.99 23.00 4.47
CA SER A 153 5.49 24.17 3.73
C SER A 153 4.57 25.37 3.85
N LEU A 154 3.24 25.18 3.83
CA LEU A 154 2.28 26.25 4.07
C LEU A 154 2.45 26.87 5.46
N TRP A 155 2.73 26.04 6.47
CA TRP A 155 2.99 26.54 7.81
C TRP A 155 4.27 27.38 7.88
N GLN A 156 5.35 26.94 7.23
CA GLN A 156 6.60 27.69 7.16
C GLN A 156 6.44 29.05 6.47
N ILE A 157 5.67 29.12 5.37
CA ILE A 157 5.38 30.39 4.67
C ILE A 157 4.64 31.36 5.60
N ALA A 158 3.66 30.89 6.36
CA ALA A 158 2.93 31.72 7.32
C ALA A 158 3.86 32.27 8.41
N VAL A 159 4.78 31.47 8.94
CA VAL A 159 5.78 31.92 9.92
C VAL A 159 6.69 32.99 9.32
N MET A 160 7.17 32.82 8.09
CA MET A 160 8.02 33.83 7.41
C MET A 160 7.30 35.17 7.23
N LEU A 161 5.99 35.16 6.92
CA LEU A 161 5.18 36.38 6.83
C LEU A 161 5.05 37.08 8.19
N ILE A 162 4.82 36.34 9.28
CA ILE A 162 4.74 36.89 10.64
C ILE A 162 6.06 37.56 11.04
N VAL A 163 7.19 36.90 10.75
CA VAL A 163 8.52 37.47 11.01
C VAL A 163 8.73 38.74 10.19
N GLY A 164 8.36 38.75 8.91
CA GLY A 164 8.45 39.94 8.06
C GLY A 164 7.64 41.12 8.59
N ILE A 165 6.40 40.90 9.06
CA ILE A 165 5.58 41.95 9.67
C ILE A 165 6.23 42.45 10.96
N THR A 166 6.73 41.54 11.80
CA THR A 166 7.38 41.89 13.07
C THR A 166 8.63 42.74 12.83
N GLN A 167 9.44 42.39 11.82
CA GLN A 167 10.61 43.17 11.41
C GLN A 167 10.22 44.61 11.01
N VAL A 168 9.17 44.78 10.20
CA VAL A 168 8.72 46.11 9.77
C VAL A 168 8.21 46.93 10.96
N VAL A 169 7.45 46.33 11.88
CA VAL A 169 6.96 47.02 13.10
C VAL A 169 8.12 47.39 14.01
N PHE A 170 9.10 46.51 14.20
CA PHE A 170 10.28 46.78 15.02
C PHE A 170 11.12 47.93 14.47
N VAL A 171 11.37 47.94 13.16
CA VAL A 171 12.10 49.04 12.51
C VAL A 171 11.32 50.35 12.65
N LYS A 172 9.99 50.34 12.43
CA LYS A 172 9.16 51.53 12.63
C LYS A 172 9.18 52.01 14.10
N SER A 173 9.24 51.09 15.06
CA SER A 173 9.35 51.37 16.49
C SER A 173 10.74 51.88 16.91
N LEU A 174 11.80 51.61 16.16
CA LEU A 174 13.12 52.18 16.42
C LEU A 174 13.22 53.64 15.94
N PHE A 175 12.52 53.98 14.86
CA PHE A 175 12.48 55.35 14.32
C PHE A 175 11.37 56.22 14.92
N GLN A 176 10.45 55.65 15.70
CA GLN A 176 9.47 56.39 16.51
C GLN A 176 9.86 56.26 18.00
N GLU A 177 10.32 57.35 18.62
CA GLU A 177 10.69 57.43 20.05
C GLU A 177 9.64 56.84 21.02
N PRO A 178 10.06 56.36 22.22
CA PRO A 178 9.46 55.21 22.88
C PRO A 178 8.11 55.54 23.52
N SER A 179 7.01 55.18 22.85
CA SER A 179 5.73 54.98 23.54
C SER A 179 5.77 53.65 24.31
N SER A 180 6.40 53.66 25.48
CA SER A 180 6.49 52.51 26.41
C SER A 180 5.13 52.00 26.92
N ARG A 181 4.01 52.55 26.43
CA ARG A 181 2.65 52.07 26.71
C ARG A 181 2.23 50.85 25.88
N SER A 182 2.79 50.64 24.68
CA SER A 182 2.35 49.51 23.84
C SER A 182 3.01 48.19 24.23
N LEU A 183 4.30 48.23 24.62
CA LEU A 183 5.06 47.03 25.02
C LEU A 183 4.51 46.39 26.31
N LYS A 184 4.00 47.19 27.25
CA LYS A 184 3.36 46.70 28.49
C LYS A 184 2.02 45.99 28.25
N LYS A 185 1.35 46.21 27.12
CA LYS A 185 0.10 45.52 26.78
C LYS A 185 0.33 44.18 26.07
N LEU A 186 1.47 44.00 25.41
CA LEU A 186 1.75 42.78 24.65
C LEU A 186 2.32 41.64 25.51
N VAL A 187 2.96 41.95 26.64
CA VAL A 187 3.57 40.95 27.54
C VAL A 187 3.38 41.33 29.02
N PRO A 188 2.19 41.11 29.62
CA PRO A 188 1.95 41.45 31.02
C PRO A 188 2.65 40.52 32.03
N ASN A 189 3.10 39.32 31.63
CA ASN A 189 3.53 38.26 32.56
C ASN A 189 5.01 37.86 32.51
N PHE A 190 5.89 38.59 31.81
CA PHE A 190 7.31 38.19 31.68
C PHE A 190 8.30 39.04 32.51
N LEU A 191 7.82 39.97 33.34
CA LEU A 191 8.68 40.84 34.18
C LEU A 191 8.32 40.76 35.68
N SER A 192 8.06 39.55 36.17
CA SER A 192 8.05 39.26 37.61
C SER A 192 8.97 38.08 37.92
N GLN A 193 10.27 38.27 37.69
CA GLN A 193 11.34 37.71 38.51
C GLN A 193 12.62 38.52 38.32
#